data_AF-A0A957M895-F1
#
_entry.id   AF-A0A957M895-F1
#
_cell.length_a   1.000
_cell.length_b   1.000
_cell.length_c   1.000
_cell.angle_alpha   90.00
_cell.angle_beta   90.00
_cell.angle_gamma   90.00
#
_symmetry.space_group_name_H-M   'P 1'
#
loop_
_entity.id
_entity.type
_entity.pdbx_description
1 polymer ?
#
loop_
_entity_poly.entity_id
_entity_poly.type
_entity_poly.pdbx_seq_one_letter_code
_entity_poly.pdbx_strand_id
1 'polypeptide(L)'
;MPQVLNFLLELMAEFAGGPGPPGNNLVRFGLAATLWFVLLALAMSRQREGRPARERLLVVGFALALLREIFKFAHLSVRLVSGVDHNAFCAVIAPLEHALTLASTVVIAGAFLRYILDDAEIARRYLRVGLWTGGVATAAAFFWWPFELAANPSVHFHLTWPASLLHLLAALLIGAGALILARRRGWLRNAVLVALAFLFVSELLTFVNFVSGHTNNDVLCPVSNSFYLWAIPIFAFVYYREQTNEKRQADAALNTYRNHLEELVAERTAELTRANQRLAVETQERIQTRAHAATLEERQRIAAEMHDGLAQVLGYLGLKSDEVTAL
;
A
#
# COMPACT_ATOMS: atom_id res chain seq x y z
N MET A 1 43.68 -9.87 -12.61
CA MET A 1 42.79 -9.52 -11.48
C MET A 1 43.09 -10.45 -10.31
N PRO A 2 42.94 -10.00 -9.04
CA PRO A 2 43.13 -10.87 -7.88
C PRO A 2 42.10 -12.03 -7.89
N GLN A 3 42.51 -13.23 -7.47
CA GLN A 3 41.67 -14.44 -7.51
C GLN A 3 40.30 -14.28 -6.83
N VAL A 4 40.27 -13.54 -5.71
CA VAL A 4 39.02 -13.21 -5.00
C VAL A 4 38.05 -12.42 -5.86
N LEU A 5 38.54 -11.47 -6.66
CA LEU A 5 37.68 -10.66 -7.53
C LEU A 5 37.09 -11.48 -8.68
N ASN A 6 37.87 -12.40 -9.25
CA ASN A 6 37.36 -13.33 -10.27
C ASN A 6 36.26 -14.23 -9.69
N PHE A 7 36.48 -14.81 -8.51
CA PHE A 7 35.48 -15.62 -7.83
C PHE A 7 34.19 -14.83 -7.56
N LEU A 8 34.30 -13.59 -7.08
CA LEU A 8 33.13 -12.73 -6.85
C LEU A 8 32.38 -12.43 -8.15
N LEU A 9 33.08 -12.18 -9.24
CA LEU A 9 32.47 -11.92 -10.55
C LEU A 9 31.77 -13.15 -11.11
N GLU A 10 32.36 -14.34 -10.98
CA GLU A 10 31.74 -15.61 -11.37
C GLU A 10 30.47 -15.87 -10.56
N LEU A 11 30.55 -15.71 -9.24
CA LEU A 11 29.39 -15.85 -8.35
C LEU A 11 28.27 -14.85 -8.73
N MET A 12 28.63 -13.60 -9.01
CA MET A 12 27.66 -12.62 -9.51
C MET A 12 27.07 -13.03 -10.87
N ALA A 13 27.88 -13.57 -11.78
CA ALA A 13 27.43 -13.99 -13.10
C ALA A 13 26.48 -15.20 -13.05
N GLU A 14 26.59 -16.09 -12.06
CA GLU A 14 25.66 -17.22 -11.87
C GLU A 14 24.24 -16.76 -11.52
N PHE A 15 24.11 -15.80 -10.60
CA PHE A 15 22.80 -15.32 -10.12
C PHE A 15 22.24 -14.15 -10.93
N ALA A 16 23.10 -13.18 -11.24
CA ALA A 16 22.75 -11.96 -11.94
C ALA A 16 22.99 -12.07 -13.45
N GLY A 17 23.38 -13.22 -13.98
CA GLY A 17 23.69 -13.38 -15.40
C GLY A 17 24.98 -12.66 -15.83
N GLY A 18 25.49 -13.00 -17.01
CA GLY A 18 26.77 -12.50 -17.50
C GLY A 18 27.27 -13.27 -18.72
N PRO A 19 28.48 -12.99 -19.19
CA PRO A 19 29.16 -13.85 -20.15
C PRO A 19 29.48 -15.18 -19.47
N GLY A 20 28.86 -16.23 -19.99
CA GLY A 20 28.80 -17.54 -19.37
C GLY A 20 27.71 -18.37 -20.07
N PRO A 21 27.39 -19.56 -19.55
CA PRO A 21 26.34 -20.38 -20.12
C PRO A 21 25.03 -19.58 -20.22
N PRO A 22 24.28 -19.70 -21.32
CA PRO A 22 23.01 -18.99 -21.48
C PRO A 22 22.01 -19.27 -20.34
N GLY A 23 22.16 -20.39 -19.62
CA GLY A 23 21.40 -20.71 -18.41
C GLY A 23 21.52 -19.68 -17.28
N ASN A 24 22.64 -18.98 -17.13
CA ASN A 24 22.81 -17.98 -16.07
C ASN A 24 21.84 -16.80 -16.24
N ASN A 25 21.59 -16.38 -17.48
CA ASN A 25 20.62 -15.34 -17.77
C ASN A 25 19.17 -15.80 -17.52
N LEU A 26 18.91 -17.12 -17.61
CA LEU A 26 17.60 -17.71 -17.31
C LEU A 26 17.27 -17.57 -15.82
N VAL A 27 18.24 -17.88 -14.95
CA VAL A 27 18.12 -17.71 -13.49
C VAL A 27 17.85 -16.25 -13.14
N ARG A 28 18.61 -15.32 -13.73
CA ARG A 28 18.42 -13.88 -13.54
C ARG A 28 16.99 -13.44 -13.84
N PHE A 29 16.48 -13.78 -15.02
CA PHE A 29 15.13 -13.39 -15.44
C PHE A 29 14.06 -14.04 -14.57
N GLY A 30 14.23 -15.32 -14.22
CA GLY A 30 13.31 -16.02 -13.32
C GLY A 30 13.24 -15.37 -11.95
N LEU A 31 14.39 -15.07 -11.34
CA LEU A 31 14.47 -14.42 -10.03
C LEU A 31 13.85 -13.02 -10.06
N ALA A 32 14.19 -12.21 -11.07
CA ALA A 32 13.59 -10.89 -11.24
C ALA A 32 12.07 -10.97 -11.44
N ALA A 33 11.58 -11.92 -12.25
CA ALA A 33 10.15 -12.15 -12.45
C ALA A 33 9.44 -12.52 -11.14
N THR A 34 10.02 -13.41 -10.34
CA THR A 34 9.46 -13.78 -9.02
C THR A 34 9.36 -12.56 -8.11
N LEU A 35 10.41 -11.75 -8.03
CA LEU A 35 10.42 -10.55 -7.17
C LEU A 35 9.39 -9.51 -7.63
N TRP A 36 9.27 -9.26 -8.94
CA TRP A 36 8.24 -8.38 -9.48
C TRP A 36 6.83 -8.93 -9.30
N PHE A 37 6.64 -10.24 -9.39
CA PHE A 37 5.36 -10.89 -9.12
C PHE A 37 4.92 -10.68 -7.66
N VAL A 38 5.83 -10.85 -6.69
CA VAL A 38 5.54 -10.58 -5.28
C VAL A 38 5.14 -9.12 -5.07
N LEU A 39 5.90 -8.19 -5.65
CA LEU A 39 5.58 -6.75 -5.59
C LEU A 39 4.21 -6.44 -6.22
N LEU A 40 3.91 -7.03 -7.37
CA LEU A 40 2.62 -6.87 -8.04
C LEU A 40 1.47 -7.41 -7.19
N ALA A 41 1.62 -8.60 -6.62
CA ALA A 41 0.61 -9.21 -5.75
C ALA A 41 0.33 -8.32 -4.52
N LEU A 42 1.38 -7.79 -3.89
CA LEU A 42 1.27 -6.85 -2.77
C LEU A 42 0.59 -5.53 -3.17
N ALA A 43 0.91 -4.99 -4.35
CA ALA A 43 0.28 -3.78 -4.89
C ALA A 43 -1.21 -4.00 -5.21
N MET A 44 -1.56 -5.14 -5.81
CA MET A 44 -2.94 -5.50 -6.11
C MET A 44 -3.77 -5.74 -4.85
N SER A 45 -3.20 -6.40 -3.83
CA SER A 45 -3.87 -6.59 -2.54
C SER A 45 -4.25 -5.24 -1.92
N ARG A 46 -3.30 -4.31 -1.85
CA ARG A 46 -3.52 -2.98 -1.28
C ARG A 46 -4.49 -2.12 -2.09
N GLN A 47 -4.50 -2.27 -3.42
CA GLN A 47 -5.45 -1.55 -4.27
C GLN A 47 -6.91 -1.89 -3.92
N ARG A 48 -7.18 -3.14 -3.49
CA ARG A 48 -8.51 -3.58 -3.06
C ARG A 48 -8.93 -3.01 -1.70
N GLU A 49 -7.99 -2.59 -0.86
CA GLU A 49 -8.22 -2.15 0.52
C GLU A 49 -8.45 -0.62 0.68
N GLY A 50 -8.55 0.16 -0.41
CA GLY A 50 -9.14 1.51 -0.34
C GLY A 50 -8.27 2.72 -0.73
N ARG A 51 -7.15 2.55 -1.46
CA ARG A 51 -6.35 3.68 -2.02
C ARG A 51 -6.08 3.55 -3.53
N PRO A 52 -7.12 3.62 -4.38
CA PRO A 52 -7.03 3.17 -5.77
C PRO A 52 -6.10 4.02 -6.65
N ALA A 53 -6.00 5.34 -6.43
CA ALA A 53 -5.27 6.22 -7.35
C ALA A 53 -3.74 6.13 -7.22
N ARG A 54 -3.22 5.97 -5.98
CA ARG A 54 -1.77 5.88 -5.69
C ARG A 54 -1.24 4.50 -6.10
N GLU A 55 -1.95 3.45 -5.72
CA GLU A 55 -1.53 2.07 -5.99
C GLU A 55 -1.66 1.68 -7.46
N ARG A 56 -2.60 2.26 -8.23
CA ARG A 56 -2.79 1.92 -9.65
C ARG A 56 -1.53 2.13 -10.49
N LEU A 57 -0.77 3.20 -10.25
CA LEU A 57 0.47 3.44 -11.01
C LEU A 57 1.57 2.44 -10.65
N LEU A 58 1.66 2.03 -9.38
CA LEU A 58 2.59 0.99 -8.95
C LEU A 58 2.22 -0.37 -9.54
N VAL A 59 0.94 -0.73 -9.53
CA VAL A 59 0.42 -1.96 -10.17
C VAL A 59 0.80 -1.99 -11.66
N VAL A 60 0.58 -0.88 -12.39
CA VAL A 60 0.96 -0.81 -13.81
C VAL A 60 2.47 -0.94 -13.99
N GLY A 61 3.27 -0.25 -13.18
CA GLY A 61 4.74 -0.33 -13.25
C GLY A 61 5.27 -1.73 -12.99
N PHE A 62 4.79 -2.38 -11.93
CA PHE A 62 5.19 -3.74 -11.57
C PHE A 62 4.69 -4.79 -12.57
N ALA A 63 3.48 -4.61 -13.12
CA ALA A 63 2.97 -5.47 -14.18
C ALA A 63 3.81 -5.37 -15.45
N LEU A 64 4.21 -4.16 -15.86
CA LEU A 64 5.10 -3.97 -17.01
C LEU A 64 6.49 -4.57 -16.77
N ALA A 65 7.05 -4.42 -15.57
CA ALA A 65 8.33 -5.02 -15.22
C ALA A 65 8.26 -6.56 -15.19
N LEU A 66 7.19 -7.13 -14.62
CA LEU A 66 6.95 -8.57 -14.64
C LEU A 66 6.79 -9.08 -16.07
N LEU A 67 5.98 -8.41 -16.90
CA LEU A 67 5.77 -8.77 -18.30
C LEU A 67 7.09 -8.78 -19.07
N ARG A 68 7.95 -7.77 -18.84
CA ARG A 68 9.29 -7.72 -19.40
C ARG A 68 10.12 -8.94 -19.00
N GLU A 69 10.20 -9.28 -17.72
CA GLU A 69 11.01 -10.42 -17.27
C GLU A 69 10.49 -11.75 -17.81
N ILE A 70 9.17 -11.95 -17.82
CA ILE A 70 8.53 -13.15 -18.42
C ILE A 70 8.86 -13.23 -19.91
N PHE A 71 8.79 -12.11 -20.63
CA PHE A 71 9.12 -12.05 -22.05
C PHE A 71 10.58 -12.43 -22.32
N LYS A 72 11.52 -11.87 -21.55
CA LYS A 72 12.96 -12.21 -21.66
C LYS A 72 13.23 -13.67 -21.32
N PHE A 73 12.61 -14.17 -20.24
CA PHE A 73 12.71 -15.56 -19.81
C PHE A 73 12.18 -16.52 -20.88
N ALA A 74 10.98 -16.26 -21.42
CA ALA A 74 10.35 -17.09 -22.44
C ALA A 74 11.18 -17.10 -23.74
N HIS A 75 11.64 -15.93 -24.19
CA HIS A 75 12.48 -15.83 -25.39
C HIS A 75 13.78 -16.62 -25.25
N LEU A 76 14.48 -16.50 -24.12
CA LEU A 76 15.70 -17.25 -23.85
C LEU A 76 15.44 -18.75 -23.70
N SER A 77 14.33 -19.14 -23.07
CA SER A 77 13.93 -20.55 -22.91
C SER A 77 13.70 -21.22 -24.27
N VAL A 78 12.99 -20.55 -25.18
CA VAL A 78 12.75 -21.05 -26.53
C VAL A 78 14.07 -21.19 -27.30
N ARG A 79 14.98 -20.22 -27.19
CA ARG A 79 16.30 -20.29 -27.84
C ARG A 79 17.12 -21.48 -27.35
N LEU A 80 17.10 -21.74 -26.04
CA LEU A 80 17.81 -22.87 -25.42
C LEU A 80 17.25 -24.24 -25.86
N VAL A 81 15.93 -24.37 -25.96
CA VAL A 81 15.28 -25.66 -26.31
C VAL A 81 15.33 -25.94 -27.81
N SER A 82 15.08 -24.93 -28.64
CA SER A 82 14.99 -25.12 -30.09
C SER A 82 16.35 -25.19 -30.79
N GLY A 83 17.42 -24.65 -30.19
CA GLY A 83 18.75 -24.61 -30.79
C GLY A 83 18.86 -23.77 -32.07
N VAL A 84 17.78 -23.12 -32.49
CA VAL A 84 17.70 -22.28 -33.69
C VAL A 84 17.70 -20.81 -33.28
N ASP A 85 18.71 -20.06 -33.73
CA ASP A 85 18.70 -18.60 -33.70
C ASP A 85 17.62 -18.11 -34.69
N HIS A 86 16.42 -17.83 -34.16
CA HIS A 86 15.26 -17.43 -34.97
C HIS A 86 15.40 -15.99 -35.49
N ASN A 87 16.16 -15.80 -36.57
CA ASN A 87 16.45 -14.50 -37.18
C ASN A 87 15.19 -13.67 -37.53
N ALA A 88 14.09 -14.30 -37.93
CA ALA A 88 12.85 -13.58 -38.29
C ALA A 88 12.13 -12.95 -37.08
N PHE A 89 12.25 -13.57 -35.90
CA PHE A 89 11.67 -13.03 -34.66
C PHE A 89 12.55 -11.95 -34.03
N CYS A 90 13.87 -11.98 -34.27
CA CYS A 90 14.82 -10.99 -33.77
C CYS A 90 14.52 -9.55 -34.24
N ALA A 91 13.89 -9.38 -35.40
CA ALA A 91 13.51 -8.06 -35.94
C ALA A 91 12.47 -7.33 -35.07
N VAL A 92 11.63 -8.05 -34.34
CA VAL A 92 10.57 -7.46 -33.51
C VAL A 92 10.91 -7.57 -32.02
N ILE A 93 11.48 -8.71 -31.62
CA ILE A 93 11.72 -9.02 -30.20
C ILE A 93 12.73 -8.06 -29.57
N ALA A 94 13.85 -7.77 -30.23
CA ALA A 94 14.93 -6.99 -29.63
C ALA A 94 14.51 -5.54 -29.31
N PRO A 95 13.93 -4.77 -30.25
CA PRO A 95 13.41 -3.43 -29.95
C PRO A 95 12.29 -3.46 -28.91
N LEU A 96 11.40 -4.46 -28.96
CA LEU A 96 10.30 -4.61 -27.99
C LEU A 96 10.82 -4.85 -26.57
N GLU A 97 11.87 -5.66 -26.41
CA GLU A 97 12.50 -5.91 -25.11
C GLU A 97 13.03 -4.60 -24.48
N HIS A 98 13.67 -3.76 -25.28
CA HIS A 98 14.22 -2.47 -24.82
C HIS A 98 13.09 -1.46 -24.56
N ALA A 99 12.02 -1.49 -25.36
CA ALA A 99 10.82 -0.71 -25.14
C ALA A 99 10.18 -1.00 -23.78
N LEU A 100 9.98 -2.29 -23.47
CA LEU A 100 9.43 -2.73 -22.19
C LEU A 100 10.35 -2.36 -21.03
N THR A 101 11.67 -2.43 -21.24
CA THR A 101 12.68 -1.99 -20.26
C THR A 101 12.52 -0.51 -19.93
N LEU A 102 12.46 0.35 -20.94
CA LEU A 102 12.31 1.78 -20.76
C LEU A 102 10.94 2.14 -20.16
N ALA A 103 9.86 1.56 -20.70
CA ALA A 103 8.50 1.83 -20.24
C ALA A 103 8.30 1.43 -18.77
N SER A 104 8.70 0.22 -18.38
CA SER A 104 8.59 -0.24 -16.99
C SER A 104 9.37 0.65 -16.03
N THR A 105 10.61 1.00 -16.39
CA THR A 105 11.48 1.83 -15.54
C THR A 105 10.95 3.25 -15.36
N VAL A 106 10.49 3.88 -16.45
CA VAL A 106 9.86 5.20 -16.40
C VAL A 106 8.57 5.17 -15.58
N VAL A 107 7.73 4.15 -15.77
CA VAL A 107 6.47 4.03 -15.01
C VAL A 107 6.73 3.79 -13.53
N ILE A 108 7.68 2.92 -13.17
CA ILE A 108 8.06 2.67 -11.77
C ILE A 108 8.59 3.95 -11.12
N ALA A 109 9.54 4.64 -11.76
CA ALA A 109 10.06 5.89 -11.25
C ALA A 109 8.94 6.92 -11.06
N GLY A 110 8.08 7.12 -12.08
CA GLY A 110 6.96 8.04 -12.01
C GLY A 110 5.91 7.67 -10.95
N ALA A 111 5.68 6.38 -10.73
CA ALA A 111 4.82 5.86 -9.68
C ALA A 111 5.37 6.20 -8.30
N PHE A 112 6.67 6.03 -8.05
CA PHE A 112 7.30 6.41 -6.80
C PHE A 112 7.40 7.94 -6.60
N LEU A 113 7.54 8.72 -7.68
CA LEU A 113 7.39 10.18 -7.61
C LEU A 113 5.98 10.55 -7.15
N ARG A 114 4.92 9.97 -7.74
CA ARG A 114 3.54 10.19 -7.29
C ARG A 114 3.37 9.75 -5.84
N TYR A 115 3.96 8.61 -5.48
CA TYR A 115 3.87 7.99 -4.17
C TYR A 115 4.45 8.88 -3.06
N ILE A 116 5.60 9.51 -3.30
CA ILE A 116 6.34 10.26 -2.26
C ILE A 116 6.01 11.76 -2.30
N LEU A 117 5.87 12.35 -3.49
CA LEU A 117 5.63 13.79 -3.60
C LEU A 117 4.20 14.18 -3.24
N ASP A 118 3.27 13.22 -3.32
CA ASP A 118 1.82 13.43 -3.33
C ASP A 118 1.35 14.52 -4.32
N ASP A 119 2.19 14.83 -5.31
CA ASP A 119 1.91 15.81 -6.36
C ASP A 119 1.62 15.05 -7.67
N ALA A 120 0.35 15.08 -8.07
CA ALA A 120 -0.10 14.43 -9.30
C ALA A 120 0.39 15.12 -10.56
N GLU A 121 0.71 16.42 -10.52
CA GLU A 121 1.13 17.18 -11.68
C GLU A 121 2.58 16.87 -12.05
N ILE A 122 3.49 16.90 -11.08
CA ILE A 122 4.91 16.58 -11.30
C ILE A 122 5.05 15.14 -11.84
N ALA A 123 4.37 14.19 -11.21
CA ALA A 123 4.40 12.79 -11.65
C ALA A 123 3.82 12.61 -13.07
N ARG A 124 2.70 13.28 -13.40
CA ARG A 124 2.13 13.23 -14.76
C ARG A 124 3.04 13.86 -15.80
N ARG A 125 3.68 14.99 -15.50
CA ARG A 125 4.64 15.64 -16.40
C ARG A 125 5.84 14.73 -16.66
N TYR A 126 6.42 14.14 -15.60
CA TYR A 126 7.50 13.17 -15.72
C TYR A 126 7.12 11.97 -16.58
N LEU A 127 5.97 11.33 -16.28
CA LEU A 127 5.48 10.19 -17.05
C LEU A 127 5.20 10.56 -18.51
N ARG A 128 4.60 11.72 -18.77
CA ARG A 128 4.33 12.20 -20.13
C ARG A 128 5.63 12.37 -20.90
N VAL A 129 6.58 13.12 -20.35
CA VAL A 129 7.88 13.36 -21.01
C VAL A 129 8.62 12.04 -21.23
N GLY A 130 8.72 11.19 -20.21
CA GLY A 130 9.43 9.92 -20.30
C GLY A 130 8.79 8.93 -21.27
N LEU A 131 7.46 8.78 -21.25
CA LEU A 131 6.77 7.88 -22.18
C LEU A 131 6.75 8.41 -23.61
N TRP A 132 6.64 9.73 -23.82
CA TRP A 132 6.73 10.31 -25.17
C TRP A 132 8.13 10.19 -25.75
N THR A 133 9.14 10.64 -25.02
CA THR A 133 10.54 10.57 -25.48
C THR A 133 10.98 9.12 -25.69
N GLY A 134 10.62 8.22 -24.77
CA GLY A 134 10.89 6.80 -24.89
C GLY A 134 10.13 6.12 -26.01
N GLY A 135 8.87 6.49 -26.22
CA GLY A 135 8.05 5.99 -27.33
C GLY A 135 8.61 6.40 -28.70
N VAL A 136 9.02 7.66 -28.84
CA VAL A 136 9.65 8.16 -30.09
C VAL A 136 10.98 7.45 -30.35
N ALA A 137 11.86 7.33 -29.34
CA ALA A 137 13.14 6.64 -29.50
C ALA A 137 12.95 5.15 -29.83
N THR A 138 11.98 4.51 -29.18
CA THR A 138 11.63 3.11 -29.46
C THR A 138 11.07 2.95 -30.87
N ALA A 139 10.16 3.82 -31.31
CA ALA A 139 9.60 3.77 -32.64
C ALA A 139 10.69 3.94 -33.71
N ALA A 140 11.59 4.91 -33.51
CA ALA A 140 12.75 5.09 -34.40
C ALA A 140 13.60 3.82 -34.49
N ALA A 141 13.92 3.19 -33.35
CA ALA A 141 14.66 1.93 -33.32
C ALA A 141 13.90 0.78 -33.99
N PHE A 142 12.58 0.68 -33.76
CA PHE A 142 11.71 -0.36 -34.32
C PHE A 142 11.61 -0.28 -35.84
N PHE A 143 11.48 0.92 -36.40
CA PHE A 143 11.41 1.09 -37.85
C PHE A 143 12.78 0.98 -38.52
N TRP A 144 13.86 1.40 -37.85
CA TRP A 144 15.21 1.32 -38.41
C TRP A 144 15.77 -0.11 -38.41
N TRP A 145 15.51 -0.88 -37.35
CA TRP A 145 16.16 -2.19 -37.12
C TRP A 145 15.97 -3.23 -38.23
N PRO A 146 14.77 -3.41 -38.83
CA PRO A 146 14.59 -4.36 -39.93
C PRO A 146 15.47 -4.05 -41.15
N PHE A 147 15.71 -2.77 -41.45
CA PHE A 147 16.57 -2.37 -42.56
C PHE A 147 18.04 -2.70 -42.28
N GLU A 148 18.51 -2.43 -41.06
CA GLU A 148 19.87 -2.76 -40.65
C GLU A 148 20.10 -4.27 -40.63
N LEU A 149 19.14 -5.04 -40.12
CA LEU A 149 19.23 -6.50 -40.08
C LEU A 149 19.24 -7.11 -41.49
N ALA A 150 18.53 -6.50 -42.45
CA ALA A 150 18.56 -6.92 -43.85
C ALA A 150 19.92 -6.60 -44.52
N ALA A 151 20.54 -5.47 -44.18
CA ALA A 151 21.85 -5.09 -44.68
C ALA A 151 22.99 -5.89 -44.04
N ASN A 152 22.88 -6.19 -42.75
CA ASN A 152 23.90 -6.86 -41.93
C ASN A 152 23.27 -7.99 -41.08
N PRO A 153 23.04 -9.18 -41.64
CA PRO A 153 22.32 -10.27 -40.96
C PRO A 153 23.01 -10.83 -39.70
N SER A 154 24.31 -10.62 -39.55
CA SER A 154 25.10 -11.07 -38.40
C SER A 154 25.13 -10.06 -37.25
N VAL A 155 24.61 -8.85 -37.44
CA VAL A 155 24.65 -7.82 -36.39
C VAL A 155 23.59 -8.11 -35.34
N HIS A 156 23.95 -7.91 -34.07
CA HIS A 156 22.99 -8.01 -32.97
C HIS A 156 22.53 -6.63 -32.54
N PHE A 157 21.24 -6.50 -32.19
CA PHE A 157 20.66 -5.21 -31.82
C PHE A 157 21.40 -4.52 -30.67
N HIS A 158 21.88 -5.27 -29.68
CA HIS A 158 22.62 -4.71 -28.53
C HIS A 158 23.98 -4.07 -28.90
N LEU A 159 24.50 -4.31 -30.11
CA LEU A 159 25.72 -3.68 -30.64
C LEU A 159 25.42 -2.41 -31.46
N THR A 160 24.15 -1.98 -31.55
CA THR A 160 23.74 -0.86 -32.39
C THR A 160 23.56 0.44 -31.59
N TRP A 161 23.68 1.56 -32.28
CA TRP A 161 23.50 2.88 -31.67
C TRP A 161 22.08 3.10 -31.07
N PRO A 162 20.96 2.58 -31.62
CA PRO A 162 19.65 2.76 -31.00
C PRO A 162 19.54 2.07 -29.65
N ALA A 163 20.13 0.87 -29.50
CA ALA A 163 20.15 0.17 -28.22
C ALA A 163 20.89 0.99 -27.16
N SER A 164 22.05 1.55 -27.52
CA SER A 164 22.82 2.46 -26.66
C SER A 164 22.01 3.71 -26.28
N LEU A 165 21.33 4.33 -27.25
CA LEU A 165 20.50 5.51 -27.02
C LEU A 165 19.35 5.23 -26.04
N LEU A 166 18.70 4.08 -26.15
CA LEU A 166 17.59 3.70 -25.26
C LEU A 166 18.05 3.55 -23.80
N HIS A 167 19.22 2.94 -23.57
CA HIS A 167 19.81 2.84 -22.23
C HIS A 167 20.26 4.20 -21.67
N LEU A 168 20.87 5.05 -22.51
CA LEU A 168 21.21 6.42 -22.11
C LEU A 168 19.96 7.21 -21.73
N LEU A 169 18.90 7.11 -22.53
CA LEU A 169 17.63 7.76 -22.25
C LEU A 169 17.00 7.25 -20.94
N ALA A 170 17.04 5.94 -20.68
CA ALA A 170 16.60 5.36 -19.42
C ALA A 170 17.38 5.96 -18.23
N ALA A 171 18.71 5.97 -18.30
CA ALA A 171 19.56 6.53 -17.27
C ALA A 171 19.27 8.01 -17.00
N LEU A 172 19.09 8.82 -18.06
CA LEU A 172 18.76 10.24 -17.94
C LEU A 172 17.39 10.46 -17.28
N LEU A 173 16.37 9.67 -17.65
CA LEU A 173 15.04 9.77 -17.07
C LEU A 173 15.04 9.35 -15.59
N ILE A 174 15.70 8.25 -15.24
CA ILE A 174 15.86 7.82 -13.84
C ILE A 174 16.58 8.91 -13.03
N GLY A 175 17.67 9.47 -13.58
CA GLY A 175 18.41 10.57 -12.98
C GLY A 175 17.54 11.79 -12.75
N ALA A 176 16.73 12.19 -13.73
CA ALA A 176 15.78 13.29 -13.60
C ALA A 176 14.73 13.01 -12.50
N GLY A 177 14.19 11.79 -12.44
CA GLY A 177 13.27 11.37 -11.39
C GLY A 177 13.90 11.44 -9.99
N ALA A 178 15.15 10.97 -9.86
CA ALA A 178 15.91 11.04 -8.62
C ALA A 178 16.20 12.48 -8.18
N LEU A 179 16.57 13.37 -9.11
CA LEU A 179 16.81 14.79 -8.83
C LEU A 179 15.54 15.51 -8.35
N ILE A 180 14.39 15.22 -8.97
CA ILE A 180 13.11 15.76 -8.52
C ILE A 180 12.81 15.27 -7.09
N LEU A 181 13.03 13.98 -6.82
CA LEU A 181 12.79 13.38 -5.51
C LEU A 181 13.73 13.90 -4.42
N ALA A 182 14.98 14.23 -4.78
CA ALA A 182 16.00 14.73 -3.85
C ALA A 182 15.59 16.03 -3.12
N ARG A 183 14.65 16.80 -3.68
CA ARG A 183 14.14 18.04 -3.09
C ARG A 183 13.29 17.83 -1.82
N ARG A 184 12.78 16.62 -1.58
CA ARG A 184 12.02 16.29 -0.36
C ARG A 184 12.94 15.93 0.80
N ARG A 185 12.38 15.80 2.01
CA ARG A 185 13.04 15.24 3.20
C ARG A 185 12.24 14.06 3.72
N GLY A 186 12.92 13.09 4.34
CA GLY A 186 12.29 11.93 4.96
C GLY A 186 13.02 10.62 4.68
N TRP A 187 12.76 9.62 5.51
CA TRP A 187 13.36 8.29 5.37
C TRP A 187 12.91 7.58 4.09
N LEU A 188 11.62 7.68 3.75
CA LEU A 188 11.03 7.07 2.55
C LEU A 188 11.73 7.53 1.27
N ARG A 189 12.02 8.84 1.19
CA ARG A 189 12.81 9.44 0.11
C ARG A 189 14.17 8.76 -0.02
N ASN A 190 14.92 8.61 1.08
CA ASN A 190 16.26 8.04 1.04
C ASN A 190 16.26 6.63 0.48
N ALA A 191 15.36 5.80 0.99
CA ALA A 191 15.28 4.41 0.55
C ALA A 191 14.92 4.30 -0.95
N VAL A 192 13.99 5.14 -1.45
CA VAL A 192 13.68 5.17 -2.89
C VAL A 192 14.80 5.78 -3.72
N LEU A 193 15.53 6.80 -3.23
CA LEU A 193 16.71 7.32 -3.92
C LEU A 193 17.80 6.27 -4.08
N VAL A 194 18.00 5.41 -3.07
CA VAL A 194 18.95 4.27 -3.19
C VAL A 194 18.48 3.30 -4.27
N ALA A 195 17.19 2.94 -4.30
CA ALA A 195 16.66 2.07 -5.36
C ALA A 195 16.81 2.69 -6.76
N LEU A 196 16.51 3.99 -6.91
CA LEU A 196 16.69 4.70 -8.17
C LEU A 196 18.17 4.83 -8.55
N ALA A 197 19.08 5.00 -7.59
CA ALA A 197 20.51 5.03 -7.84
C ALA A 197 21.01 3.68 -8.36
N PHE A 198 20.48 2.57 -7.84
CA PHE A 198 20.82 1.22 -8.32
C PHE A 198 20.34 1.00 -9.75
N LEU A 199 19.10 1.40 -10.08
CA LEU A 199 18.62 1.38 -11.46
C LEU A 199 19.45 2.28 -12.37
N PHE A 200 19.79 3.49 -11.91
CA PHE A 200 20.62 4.43 -12.67
C PHE A 200 22.00 3.84 -12.98
N VAL A 201 22.68 3.27 -11.98
CA VAL A 201 24.00 2.64 -12.16
C VAL A 201 23.90 1.46 -13.12
N SER A 202 22.87 0.62 -13.01
CA SER A 202 22.66 -0.49 -13.95
C SER A 202 22.51 0.00 -15.40
N GLU A 203 21.63 0.97 -15.66
CA GLU A 203 21.44 1.51 -17.02
C GLU A 203 22.69 2.21 -17.56
N LEU A 204 23.41 2.95 -16.70
CA LEU A 204 24.65 3.62 -17.08
C LEU A 204 25.77 2.63 -17.42
N LEU A 205 25.93 1.56 -16.62
CA LEU A 205 26.92 0.52 -16.90
C LEU A 205 26.60 -0.25 -18.19
N THR A 206 25.32 -0.53 -18.43
CA THR A 206 24.87 -1.16 -19.69
C THR A 206 25.17 -0.27 -20.89
N PHE A 207 24.88 1.03 -20.80
CA PHE A 207 25.24 2.01 -21.82
C PHE A 207 26.75 2.04 -22.08
N VAL A 208 27.57 2.11 -21.03
CA VAL A 208 29.04 2.09 -21.16
C VAL A 208 29.52 0.80 -21.82
N ASN A 209 28.92 -0.35 -21.49
CA ASN A 209 29.24 -1.63 -22.13
C ASN A 209 28.93 -1.63 -23.63
N PHE A 210 27.83 -0.98 -24.04
CA PHE A 210 27.44 -0.92 -25.45
C PHE A 210 28.34 0.02 -26.25
N VAL A 211 28.60 1.23 -25.73
CA VAL A 211 29.47 2.22 -26.40
C VAL A 211 30.92 1.74 -26.48
N SER A 212 31.39 0.95 -25.50
CA SER A 212 32.72 0.35 -25.54
C SER A 212 32.81 -0.88 -26.45
N GLY A 213 31.76 -1.26 -27.17
CA GLY A 213 31.78 -2.44 -28.03
C GLY A 213 31.96 -3.74 -27.26
N HIS A 214 31.49 -3.80 -26.01
CA HIS A 214 31.52 -4.98 -25.15
C HIS A 214 32.94 -5.43 -24.72
N THR A 215 33.94 -4.55 -24.77
CA THR A 215 35.33 -4.87 -24.37
C THR A 215 35.44 -5.39 -22.94
N ASN A 216 34.54 -4.98 -22.05
CA ASN A 216 34.54 -5.34 -20.63
C ASN A 216 33.26 -6.08 -20.23
N ASN A 217 32.67 -6.85 -21.14
CA ASN A 217 31.39 -7.54 -20.90
C ASN A 217 31.45 -8.47 -19.66
N ASP A 218 32.61 -9.07 -19.41
CA ASP A 218 32.88 -9.98 -18.28
C ASP A 218 32.74 -9.32 -16.92
N VAL A 219 32.90 -8.01 -16.85
CA VAL A 219 32.78 -7.25 -15.60
C VAL A 219 31.51 -6.41 -15.60
N LEU A 220 31.24 -5.68 -16.69
CA LEU A 220 30.15 -4.71 -16.72
C LEU A 220 28.78 -5.37 -16.70
N CYS A 221 28.61 -6.52 -17.37
CA CYS A 221 27.32 -7.19 -17.45
C CYS A 221 26.87 -7.76 -16.07
N PRO A 222 27.66 -8.61 -15.37
CA PRO A 222 27.26 -9.12 -14.06
C PRO A 222 27.04 -8.02 -13.03
N VAL A 223 27.88 -6.97 -13.04
CA VAL A 223 27.77 -5.84 -12.11
C VAL A 223 26.51 -5.03 -12.38
N SER A 224 26.26 -4.65 -13.63
CA SER A 224 25.04 -3.94 -14.03
C SER A 224 23.79 -4.70 -13.60
N ASN A 225 23.73 -5.99 -13.91
CA ASN A 225 22.57 -6.82 -13.62
C ASN A 225 22.33 -6.98 -12.12
N SER A 226 23.41 -7.03 -11.33
CA SER A 226 23.32 -7.13 -9.87
C SER A 226 22.69 -5.88 -9.28
N PHE A 227 23.10 -4.68 -9.74
CA PHE A 227 22.46 -3.44 -9.29
C PHE A 227 20.97 -3.41 -9.62
N TYR A 228 20.60 -3.83 -10.83
CA TYR A 228 19.19 -3.96 -11.21
C TYR A 228 18.43 -4.93 -10.28
N LEU A 229 18.98 -6.12 -10.04
CA LEU A 229 18.35 -7.13 -9.21
C LEU A 229 18.18 -6.67 -7.76
N TRP A 230 19.15 -5.94 -7.20
CA TRP A 230 19.09 -5.37 -5.86
C TRP A 230 18.12 -4.19 -5.74
N ALA A 231 17.80 -3.47 -6.82
CA ALA A 231 16.81 -2.40 -6.77
C ALA A 231 15.41 -2.92 -6.40
N ILE A 232 15.05 -4.12 -6.86
CA ILE A 232 13.72 -4.74 -6.64
C ILE A 232 13.42 -4.98 -5.14
N PRO A 233 14.26 -5.69 -4.36
CA PRO A 233 14.01 -5.88 -2.94
C PRO A 233 14.05 -4.56 -2.14
N ILE A 234 14.80 -3.54 -2.60
CA ILE A 234 14.76 -2.22 -1.95
C ILE A 234 13.38 -1.57 -2.15
N PHE A 235 12.80 -1.65 -3.36
CA PHE A 235 11.41 -1.21 -3.56
C PHE A 235 10.42 -2.02 -2.73
N ALA A 236 10.61 -3.33 -2.61
CA ALA A 236 9.76 -4.18 -1.77
C ALA A 236 9.85 -3.80 -0.28
N PHE A 237 11.06 -3.55 0.22
CA PHE A 237 11.27 -3.12 1.59
C PHE A 237 10.62 -1.76 1.88
N VAL A 238 10.79 -0.79 0.97
CA VAL A 238 10.12 0.50 1.04
C VAL A 238 8.61 0.34 1.13
N TYR A 239 8.05 -0.47 0.24
CA TYR A 239 6.62 -0.69 0.13
C TYR A 239 6.07 -1.37 1.40
N TYR A 240 6.73 -2.44 1.86
CA TYR A 240 6.36 -3.18 3.06
C TYR A 240 6.41 -2.34 4.34
N ARG A 241 7.47 -1.54 4.51
CA ARG A 241 7.61 -0.70 5.70
C ARG A 241 6.54 0.38 5.75
N GLU A 242 6.22 0.99 4.61
CA GLU A 242 5.18 2.01 4.54
C GLU A 242 3.80 1.42 4.85
N GLN A 243 3.50 0.22 4.35
CA GLN A 243 2.28 -0.50 4.70
C GLN A 243 2.19 -0.77 6.21
N THR A 244 3.30 -1.20 6.82
CA THR A 244 3.36 -1.47 8.27
C THR A 244 3.10 -0.19 9.08
N ASN A 245 3.63 0.95 8.63
CA ASN A 245 3.39 2.24 9.28
C ASN A 245 1.94 2.69 9.16
N GLU A 246 1.35 2.60 7.96
CA GLU A 246 -0.06 2.97 7.74
C GLU A 246 -1.01 2.11 8.58
N LYS A 247 -0.76 0.79 8.66
CA LYS A 247 -1.54 -0.11 9.50
C LYS A 247 -1.45 0.28 10.98
N ARG A 248 -0.25 0.55 11.48
CA ARG A 248 -0.05 0.99 12.88
C ARG A 248 -0.79 2.29 13.19
N GLN A 249 -0.84 3.23 12.25
CA GLN A 249 -1.58 4.49 12.44
C GLN A 249 -3.10 4.26 12.47
N ALA A 250 -3.62 3.41 11.60
CA ALA A 250 -5.04 3.05 11.60
C ALA A 250 -5.44 2.31 12.90
N ASP A 251 -4.63 1.35 13.35
CA ASP A 251 -4.86 0.62 14.59
C ASP A 251 -4.81 1.56 15.81
N ALA A 252 -3.86 2.52 15.83
CA ALA A 252 -3.78 3.52 16.89
C ALA A 252 -5.01 4.44 16.93
N ALA A 253 -5.46 4.96 15.77
CA ALA A 253 -6.65 5.78 15.69
C ALA A 253 -7.91 5.02 16.14
N LEU A 254 -8.01 3.75 15.78
CA LEU A 254 -9.13 2.88 16.18
C LEU A 254 -9.12 2.62 17.68
N ASN A 255 -7.95 2.43 18.29
CA ASN A 255 -7.83 2.29 19.75
C ASN A 255 -8.20 3.59 20.48
N THR A 256 -7.78 4.76 19.97
CA THR A 256 -8.21 6.05 20.54
C THR A 256 -9.72 6.21 20.51
N TYR A 257 -10.36 5.85 19.38
CA TYR A 257 -11.81 5.90 19.25
C TYR A 257 -12.52 4.92 20.20
N ARG A 258 -12.02 3.70 20.34
CA ARG A 258 -12.55 2.71 21.30
C ARG A 258 -12.47 3.21 22.74
N ASN A 259 -11.32 3.72 23.16
CA ASN A 259 -11.14 4.24 24.52
C ASN A 259 -12.09 5.40 24.81
N HIS A 260 -12.29 6.30 23.83
CA HIS A 260 -13.24 7.39 23.97
C HIS A 260 -14.70 6.92 24.08
N LEU A 261 -15.08 5.88 23.33
CA LEU A 261 -16.41 5.27 23.47
C LEU A 261 -16.60 4.59 24.82
N GLU A 262 -15.58 3.90 25.34
CA GLU A 262 -15.62 3.29 26.67
C GLU A 262 -15.80 4.34 27.76
N GLU A 263 -15.09 5.48 27.66
CA GLU A 263 -15.25 6.62 28.57
C GLU A 263 -16.67 7.19 28.52
N LEU A 264 -17.22 7.43 27.32
CA LEU A 264 -18.59 7.91 27.15
C LEU A 264 -19.62 6.93 27.72
N VAL A 265 -19.44 5.62 27.50
CA VAL A 265 -20.32 4.60 28.05
C VAL A 265 -20.22 4.58 29.57
N ALA A 266 -19.03 4.69 30.15
CA ALA A 266 -18.84 4.74 31.59
C ALA A 266 -19.51 5.99 32.20
N GLU A 267 -19.35 7.15 31.57
CA GLU A 267 -19.99 8.41 31.97
C GLU A 267 -21.51 8.30 31.93
N ARG A 268 -22.08 7.89 30.79
CA ARG A 268 -23.53 7.71 30.63
C ARG A 268 -24.09 6.69 31.59
N THR A 269 -23.37 5.60 31.83
CA THR A 269 -23.78 4.58 32.80
C THR A 269 -23.79 5.16 34.21
N ALA A 270 -22.77 5.92 34.60
CA ALA A 270 -22.73 6.58 35.90
C ALA A 270 -23.84 7.63 36.07
N GLU A 271 -24.14 8.41 35.03
CA GLU A 271 -25.28 9.34 35.01
C GLU A 271 -26.61 8.60 35.18
N LEU A 272 -26.84 7.53 34.41
CA LEU A 272 -28.03 6.69 34.49
C LEU A 272 -28.19 6.05 35.86
N THR A 273 -27.12 5.52 36.45
CA THR A 273 -27.14 4.94 37.80
C THR A 273 -27.51 6.00 38.84
N ARG A 274 -26.95 7.21 38.75
CA ARG A 274 -27.30 8.33 39.65
C ARG A 274 -28.75 8.77 39.48
N ALA A 275 -29.24 8.86 38.24
CA ALA A 275 -30.63 9.20 37.96
C ALA A 275 -31.60 8.15 38.50
N ASN A 276 -31.30 6.85 38.30
CA ASN A 276 -32.09 5.75 38.84
C ASN A 276 -32.11 5.74 40.37
N GLN A 277 -30.97 6.02 41.02
CA GLN A 277 -30.91 6.13 42.49
C GLN A 277 -31.79 7.28 43.01
N ARG A 278 -31.75 8.45 42.36
CA ARG A 278 -32.63 9.58 42.73
C ARG A 278 -34.11 9.24 42.55
N LEU A 279 -34.47 8.64 41.42
CA LEU A 279 -35.83 8.21 41.16
C LEU A 279 -36.33 7.18 42.18
N ALA A 280 -35.47 6.25 42.60
CA ALA A 280 -35.80 5.29 43.65
C ALA A 280 -36.08 5.97 45.00
N VAL A 281 -35.26 6.96 45.38
CA VAL A 281 -35.48 7.75 46.60
C VAL A 281 -36.79 8.53 46.53
N GLU A 282 -37.02 9.29 45.46
CA GLU A 282 -38.25 10.07 45.27
C GLU A 282 -39.51 9.17 45.28
N THR A 283 -39.41 7.98 44.67
CA THR A 283 -40.52 7.02 44.67
C THR A 283 -40.81 6.51 46.07
N GLN A 284 -39.78 6.22 46.87
CA GLN A 284 -39.93 5.79 48.25
C GLN A 284 -40.53 6.87 49.13
N GLU A 285 -40.10 8.12 48.99
CA GLU A 285 -40.67 9.28 49.70
C GLU A 285 -42.16 9.47 49.36
N ARG A 286 -42.53 9.33 48.07
CA ARG A 286 -43.93 9.39 47.64
C ARG A 286 -44.77 8.26 48.24
N ILE A 287 -44.23 7.04 48.31
CA ILE A 287 -44.90 5.89 48.94
C ILE A 287 -45.13 6.17 50.44
N GLN A 288 -44.10 6.63 51.16
CA GLN A 288 -44.21 6.95 52.59
C GLN A 288 -45.22 8.07 52.85
N THR A 289 -45.19 9.13 52.04
CA THR A 289 -46.13 10.25 52.16
C THR A 289 -47.57 9.78 51.94
N ARG A 290 -47.82 8.94 50.92
CA ARG A 290 -49.14 8.35 50.66
C ARG A 290 -49.60 7.43 51.79
N ALA A 291 -48.70 6.61 52.35
CA ALA A 291 -49.02 5.75 53.48
C ALA A 291 -49.39 6.55 54.74
N HIS A 292 -48.68 7.64 55.01
CA HIS A 292 -48.99 8.53 56.13
C HIS A 292 -50.33 9.24 55.94
N ALA A 293 -50.61 9.74 54.74
CA ALA A 293 -51.90 10.33 54.39
C ALA A 293 -53.06 9.32 54.57
N ALA A 294 -52.91 8.10 54.05
CA ALA A 294 -53.92 7.04 54.22
C ALA A 294 -54.15 6.68 55.69
N THR A 295 -53.09 6.68 56.52
CA THR A 295 -53.21 6.43 57.97
C THR A 295 -53.97 7.56 58.67
N LEU A 296 -53.75 8.81 58.27
CA LEU A 296 -54.46 9.97 58.80
C LEU A 296 -55.93 9.97 58.38
N GLU A 297 -56.21 9.69 57.11
CA GLU A 297 -57.59 9.53 56.60
C GLU A 297 -58.33 8.43 57.36
N GLU A 298 -57.68 7.27 57.58
CA GLU A 298 -58.28 6.18 58.35
C GLU A 298 -58.54 6.58 59.81
N ARG A 299 -57.61 7.29 60.46
CA ARG A 299 -57.82 7.81 61.82
C ARG A 299 -58.97 8.82 61.88
N GLN A 300 -59.09 9.70 60.89
CA GLN A 300 -60.18 10.66 60.80
C GLN A 300 -61.52 9.96 60.56
N ARG A 301 -61.56 8.93 59.71
CA ARG A 301 -62.75 8.11 59.49
C ARG A 301 -63.20 7.44 60.79
N ILE A 302 -62.29 6.77 61.49
CA ILE A 302 -62.57 6.13 62.78
C ILE A 302 -63.06 7.16 63.80
N ALA A 303 -62.42 8.33 63.88
CA ALA A 303 -62.84 9.39 64.80
C ALA A 303 -64.25 9.91 64.47
N ALA A 304 -64.59 10.07 63.19
CA ALA A 304 -65.93 10.46 62.75
C ALA A 304 -66.97 9.38 63.09
N GLU A 305 -66.70 8.11 62.78
CA GLU A 305 -67.59 6.99 63.14
C GLU A 305 -67.78 6.86 64.66
N MET A 306 -66.71 7.02 65.45
CA MET A 306 -66.80 7.04 66.91
C MET A 306 -67.59 8.23 67.43
N HIS A 307 -67.41 9.42 66.85
CA HIS A 307 -68.15 10.63 67.23
C HIS A 307 -69.65 10.46 66.98
N ASP A 308 -70.02 9.96 65.80
CA ASP A 308 -71.41 9.68 65.45
C ASP A 308 -72.01 8.59 66.34
N GLY A 309 -71.28 7.50 66.58
CA GLY A 309 -71.70 6.43 67.48
C GLY A 309 -71.90 6.91 68.93
N LEU A 310 -71.00 7.74 69.46
CA LEU A 310 -71.14 8.35 70.79
C LEU A 310 -72.32 9.30 70.86
N ALA A 311 -72.52 10.15 69.85
CA ALA A 311 -73.67 11.05 69.77
C ALA A 311 -74.99 10.27 69.77
N GLN A 312 -75.04 9.14 69.06
CA GLN A 312 -76.20 8.27 69.02
C GLN A 312 -76.49 7.61 70.38
N VAL A 313 -75.47 7.11 71.08
CA VAL A 313 -75.60 6.53 72.44
C VAL A 313 -76.00 7.58 73.47
N LEU A 314 -75.37 8.76 73.44
CA LEU A 314 -75.72 9.87 74.33
C LEU A 314 -77.14 10.39 74.05
N GLY A 315 -77.54 10.49 72.79
CA GLY A 315 -78.91 10.84 72.41
C GLY A 315 -79.92 9.82 72.94
N TYR A 316 -79.63 8.53 72.83
CA TYR A 316 -80.46 7.47 73.41
C TYR A 316 -80.54 7.55 74.95
N LEU A 317 -79.41 7.77 75.63
CA LEU A 317 -79.37 7.96 77.08
C LEU A 317 -80.14 9.21 77.53
N GLY A 318 -80.05 10.31 76.78
CA GLY A 318 -80.84 11.52 77.03
C GLY A 318 -82.34 11.23 77.00
N LEU A 319 -82.81 10.55 75.95
CA LEU A 319 -84.22 10.13 75.85
C LEU A 319 -84.65 9.21 77.00
N LYS A 320 -83.79 8.25 77.39
CA LYS A 320 -84.01 7.35 78.53
C LYS A 320 -84.03 8.07 79.87
N SER A 321 -83.20 9.10 80.04
CA SER A 321 -83.18 9.95 81.23
C SER A 321 -84.44 10.79 81.32
N ASP A 322 -84.85 11.41 80.21
CA ASP A 322 -86.07 12.21 80.14
C ASP A 322 -87.32 11.37 80.48
N GLU A 323 -87.36 10.11 80.03
CA GLU A 323 -88.39 9.13 80.37
C GLU A 323 -88.44 8.79 81.88
N VAL A 324 -87.31 8.88 82.59
CA VAL A 324 -87.21 8.61 84.05
C VAL A 324 -87.57 9.86 84.88
N THR A 325 -87.28 11.07 84.41
CA THR A 325 -87.65 12.34 85.08
C THR A 325 -89.11 12.76 84.90
N ALA A 326 -89.85 12.13 83.98
CA ALA A 326 -91.27 12.40 83.73
C ALA A 326 -92.24 11.55 84.58
N LEU A 327 -91.74 10.82 85.58
CA LEU A 327 -92.48 10.01 86.56
C LEU A 327 -92.38 10.62 87.96
#